data_AF-A0A7W3IRV2-F1
#
_entry.id   AF-A0A7W3IRV2-F1
#
_cell.length_a   1.000
_cell.length_b   1.000
_cell.length_c   1.000
_cell.angle_alpha   90.00
_cell.angle_beta   90.00
_cell.angle_gamma   90.00
#
_symmetry.space_group_name_H-M   'P 1'
#
loop_
_entity.id
_entity.type
_entity.pdbx_description
1 polymer ?
#
loop_
_entity_poly.entity_id
_entity_poly.type
_entity_poly.pdbx_seq_one_letter_code
_entity_poly.pdbx_strand_id
1 'polypeptide(L)'
;MVQLDQASIRPAVNRLKRARGQLDAVIRMLEEGEDCEDVVTQLAAVSRALDRAGFSIVATGLKQCIADEGVDSLDVQKMEKLFLSLA
;
A
#
# COMPACT_ATOMS: atom_id res chain seq x y z
N MET A 1 -14.56 -8.63 -12.36
CA MET A 1 -14.11 -7.72 -11.28
C MET A 1 -13.43 -8.60 -10.26
N VAL A 2 -12.09 -8.52 -10.13
CA VAL A 2 -11.33 -9.41 -9.23
C VAL A 2 -11.70 -9.07 -7.78
N GLN A 3 -12.35 -9.99 -7.08
CA GLN A 3 -12.61 -9.87 -5.65
C GLN A 3 -11.40 -10.47 -4.92
N LEU A 4 -10.63 -9.62 -4.25
CA LEU A 4 -9.51 -10.08 -3.43
C LEU A 4 -10.06 -10.86 -2.23
N ASP A 5 -9.60 -12.11 -2.02
CA ASP A 5 -9.97 -12.91 -0.86
C ASP A 5 -9.61 -12.19 0.46
N GLN A 6 -10.56 -12.15 1.40
CA GLN A 6 -10.40 -11.50 2.70
C GLN A 6 -9.19 -12.01 3.50
N ALA A 7 -8.88 -13.30 3.45
CA ALA A 7 -7.74 -13.85 4.18
C ALA A 7 -6.41 -13.36 3.58
N SER A 8 -6.33 -13.33 2.24
CA SER A 8 -5.15 -12.86 1.50
C SER A 8 -4.82 -11.38 1.70
N ILE A 9 -5.83 -10.52 1.96
CA ILE A 9 -5.62 -9.07 2.15
C ILE A 9 -5.36 -8.67 3.60
N ARG A 10 -5.64 -9.55 4.57
CA ARG A 10 -5.49 -9.23 6.01
C ARG A 10 -4.12 -8.65 6.36
N PRO A 11 -2.99 -9.14 5.81
CA PRO A 11 -1.67 -8.53 6.04
C PRO A 11 -1.56 -7.10 5.50
N ALA A 12 -2.15 -6.80 4.35
CA ALA A 12 -2.17 -5.45 3.78
C ALA A 12 -3.04 -4.51 4.63
N VAL A 13 -4.21 -4.96 5.08
CA VAL A 13 -5.08 -4.20 6.00
C VAL A 13 -4.33 -3.83 7.28
N ASN A 14 -3.57 -4.77 7.86
CA ASN A 14 -2.78 -4.50 9.07
C ASN A 14 -1.66 -3.48 8.83
N ARG A 15 -1.06 -3.45 7.64
CA ARG A 15 -0.08 -2.41 7.26
C ARG A 15 -0.74 -1.05 7.13
N LEU A 16 -1.89 -0.97 6.45
CA LEU A 16 -2.66 0.27 6.30
C LEU A 16 -3.11 0.83 7.65
N LYS A 17 -3.56 -0.03 8.58
CA LYS A 17 -3.91 0.39 9.95
C LYS A 17 -2.72 1.00 10.70
N ARG A 18 -1.51 0.48 10.51
CA ARG A 18 -0.30 1.07 11.08
C ARG A 18 0.06 2.40 10.42
N ALA A 19 0.01 2.46 9.09
CA ALA A 19 0.24 3.70 8.35
C ALA A 19 -0.73 4.81 8.77
N ARG A 20 -2.00 4.48 9.04
CA ARG A 20 -2.97 5.42 9.60
C ARG A 20 -2.52 5.98 10.95
N GLY A 21 -2.10 5.13 11.88
CA GLY A 21 -1.61 5.60 13.19
C GLY A 21 -0.34 6.48 13.07
N GLN A 22 0.53 6.22 12.10
CA GLN A 22 1.67 7.07 11.81
C GLN A 22 1.23 8.43 11.21
N LEU A 23 0.24 8.42 10.31
CA LEU A 23 -0.32 9.65 9.76
C LEU A 23 -1.02 10.50 10.83
N ASP A 24 -1.77 9.87 11.74
CA ASP A 24 -2.39 10.54 12.89
C ASP A 24 -1.32 11.22 13.78
N ALA A 25 -0.13 10.59 13.91
CA ALA A 25 0.99 11.20 14.62
C ALA A 25 1.55 12.42 13.86
N VAL A 26 1.77 12.32 12.54
CA VAL A 26 2.23 13.44 11.71
C VAL A 26 1.29 14.64 11.78
N ILE A 27 -0.03 14.40 11.74
CA ILE A 27 -1.04 15.45 11.89
C ILE A 27 -0.88 16.16 13.24
N ARG A 28 -0.73 15.40 14.32
CA ARG A 28 -0.51 15.96 15.66
C ARG A 28 0.77 16.79 15.73
N MET A 29 1.88 16.29 15.17
CA MET A 29 3.16 17.02 15.15
C MET A 29 2.99 18.39 14.48
N LEU A 30 2.22 18.46 13.39
CA LEU A 30 1.89 19.72 12.72
C LEU A 30 1.00 20.63 13.57
N GLU A 31 -0.02 20.08 14.24
CA GLU A 31 -0.91 20.82 15.13
C GLU A 31 -0.20 21.38 16.38
N GLU A 32 0.79 20.65 16.88
CA GLU A 32 1.60 21.03 18.05
C GLU A 32 2.80 21.93 17.67
N GLY A 33 3.05 22.13 16.37
CA GLY A 33 4.12 23.00 15.87
C GLY A 33 5.52 22.42 16.04
N GLU A 34 5.67 21.10 15.88
CA GLU A 34 6.97 20.42 15.93
C GLU A 34 7.90 20.82 14.76
N ASP A 35 9.17 20.42 14.87
CA ASP A 35 10.20 20.74 13.89
C ASP A 35 9.89 20.17 12.49
N CYS A 36 10.21 20.96 11.46
CA CYS A 36 9.92 20.62 10.08
C CYS A 36 10.66 19.36 9.61
N GLU A 37 11.91 19.17 10.02
CA GLU A 37 12.73 18.01 9.64
C GLU A 37 12.15 16.72 10.23
N ASP A 38 11.70 16.78 11.49
CA ASP A 38 11.06 15.66 12.17
C ASP A 38 9.73 15.28 11.50
N VAL A 39 8.88 16.27 11.21
CA VAL A 39 7.60 16.07 10.51
C VAL A 39 7.82 15.43 9.13
N VAL A 40 8.74 15.96 8.33
CA VAL A 40 9.05 15.44 6.99
C VAL A 40 9.61 14.03 7.06
N THR A 41 10.44 13.73 8.06
CA THR A 41 10.98 12.39 8.29
C THR A 41 9.87 11.38 8.62
N GLN A 42 8.93 11.74 9.50
CA GLN A 42 7.79 10.89 9.82
C GLN A 42 6.84 10.72 8.62
N LEU A 43 6.57 11.79 7.87
CA LEU A 43 5.76 11.72 6.67
C LEU A 43 6.38 10.80 5.61
N ALA A 44 7.70 10.85 5.41
CA ALA A 44 8.40 9.92 4.53
C ALA A 44 8.28 8.46 5.01
N ALA A 45 8.28 8.22 6.31
CA ALA A 45 8.03 6.90 6.88
C ALA A 45 6.60 6.40 6.60
N VAL A 46 5.59 7.29 6.68
CA VAL A 46 4.20 7.00 6.30
C VAL A 46 4.13 6.60 4.83
N SER A 47 4.72 7.39 3.93
CA SER A 47 4.74 7.08 2.48
C SER A 47 5.30 5.69 2.22
N ARG A 48 6.47 5.36 2.77
CA ARG A 48 7.09 4.04 2.64
C ARG A 48 6.25 2.90 3.23
N ALA A 49 5.40 3.18 4.21
CA ALA A 49 4.49 2.18 4.76
C ALA A 49 3.30 1.93 3.82
N LEU A 50 2.80 2.99 3.17
CA LEU A 50 1.75 2.92 2.14
C LEU A 50 2.25 2.17 0.90
N ASP A 51 3.44 2.48 0.39
CA ASP A 51 4.01 1.82 -0.80
C ASP A 51 4.13 0.30 -0.56
N ARG A 52 4.66 -0.09 0.60
CA ARG A 52 4.78 -1.49 1.00
C ARG A 52 3.42 -2.20 1.14
N ALA A 53 2.37 -1.48 1.55
CA ALA A 53 1.02 -2.03 1.57
C ALA A 53 0.48 -2.20 0.14
N GLY A 54 0.67 -1.19 -0.73
CA GLY A 54 0.29 -1.22 -2.14
C GLY A 54 0.95 -2.38 -2.89
N PHE A 55 2.26 -2.54 -2.79
CA PHE A 55 2.98 -3.66 -3.41
C PHE A 55 2.48 -5.02 -2.93
N SER A 56 2.17 -5.15 -1.64
CA SER A 56 1.59 -6.38 -1.10
C SER A 56 0.21 -6.68 -1.69
N ILE A 57 -0.63 -5.66 -1.93
CA ILE A 57 -1.96 -5.83 -2.52
C ILE A 57 -1.84 -6.24 -3.99
N VAL A 58 -1.00 -5.55 -4.76
CA VAL A 58 -0.76 -5.87 -6.17
C VAL A 58 -0.21 -7.30 -6.33
N ALA A 59 0.78 -7.68 -5.51
CA ALA A 59 1.36 -9.02 -5.54
C ALA A 59 0.33 -10.11 -5.18
N THR A 60 -0.56 -9.85 -4.21
CA THR A 60 -1.65 -10.77 -3.86
C THR A 60 -2.66 -10.91 -5.01
N GLY A 61 -3.09 -9.79 -5.59
CA GLY A 61 -4.02 -9.79 -6.72
C GLY A 61 -3.44 -10.52 -7.93
N LEU A 62 -2.16 -10.30 -8.23
CA LEU A 62 -1.45 -11.00 -9.31
C LEU A 62 -1.46 -12.52 -9.10
N LYS A 63 -1.15 -12.99 -7.89
CA LYS A 63 -1.18 -14.43 -7.58
C LYS A 63 -2.57 -15.03 -7.76
N GLN A 64 -3.62 -14.29 -7.39
CA GLN A 64 -5.01 -14.73 -7.57
C GLN A 64 -5.41 -14.77 -9.04
N CYS A 65 -5.13 -13.72 -9.81
CA CYS A 65 -5.44 -13.72 -11.24
C CYS A 65 -4.76 -14.89 -11.97
N ILE A 66 -3.47 -15.16 -11.68
CA ILE A 66 -2.75 -16.28 -12.27
C ILE A 66 -3.36 -17.63 -11.86
N ALA A 67 -3.77 -17.77 -10.60
CA ALA A 67 -4.37 -18.99 -10.08
C ALA A 67 -5.77 -19.27 -10.67
N ASP A 68 -6.56 -18.22 -10.87
CA ASP A 68 -7.97 -18.34 -11.29
C ASP A 68 -8.14 -18.39 -12.82
N GLU A 69 -7.35 -17.59 -13.56
CA GLU A 69 -7.56 -17.36 -14.99
C GLU A 69 -6.39 -17.86 -15.88
N GLY A 70 -5.28 -18.27 -15.26
CA GLY A 70 -4.06 -18.69 -15.96
C GLY A 70 -3.14 -17.53 -16.35
N VAL A 71 -1.90 -17.83 -16.74
CA VAL A 71 -0.90 -16.80 -17.06
C VAL A 71 -1.26 -16.01 -18.33
N ASP A 72 -1.94 -16.65 -19.28
CA ASP A 72 -2.25 -16.07 -20.60
C ASP A 72 -3.40 -15.05 -20.57
N SER A 73 -4.21 -15.02 -19.50
CA SER A 73 -5.27 -14.02 -19.33
C SER A 73 -4.77 -12.72 -18.69
N LEU A 74 -3.50 -12.69 -18.28
CA LEU A 74 -2.96 -11.61 -17.48
C LEU A 74 -2.60 -10.39 -18.34
N ASP A 75 -3.27 -9.27 -18.12
CA ASP A 75 -2.91 -7.98 -18.72
C ASP A 75 -1.69 -7.37 -18.00
N VAL A 76 -0.50 -7.77 -18.44
CA VAL A 76 0.79 -7.34 -17.89
C VAL A 76 0.95 -5.82 -17.93
N GLN A 77 0.51 -5.16 -19.00
CA GLN A 77 0.62 -3.70 -19.14
C GLN A 77 -0.21 -2.96 -18.09
N LYS A 78 -1.43 -3.43 -17.85
CA LYS A 78 -2.28 -2.88 -16.78
C LYS A 78 -1.65 -3.10 -15.40
N MET A 79 -1.03 -4.25 -15.16
CA MET A 79 -0.37 -4.53 -13.88
C MET A 79 0.87 -3.67 -13.67
N GLU A 80 1.70 -3.49 -14.70
CA GLU A 80 2.85 -2.59 -14.67
C GLU A 80 2.43 -1.16 -14.35
N LYS A 81 1.36 -0.67 -14.99
CA LYS A 81 0.82 0.67 -14.73
C LYS A 81 0.37 0.85 -13.28
N LEU A 82 -0.30 -0.16 -12.70
CA LEU A 82 -0.69 -0.13 -11.29
C LEU A 82 0.53 -0.12 -10.36
N PHE A 83 1.56 -0.90 -10.69
CA PHE A 83 2.78 -0.95 -9.90
C PHE A 83 3.54 0.39 -9.93
N LEU A 84 3.67 1.00 -11.11
CA LEU A 84 4.34 2.30 -11.27
C LEU A 84 3.60 3.45 -10.60
N SER A 85 2.29 3.34 -10.36
CA SER A 85 1.54 4.34 -9.57
C SER A 85 1.86 4.33 -8.07
N LEU A 86 2.60 3.33 -7.60
CA LEU A 86 3.05 3.15 -6.22
C LEU A 86 4.55 3.45 -6.03
N ALA A 87 5.24 3.93 -7.09
CA ALA A 87 6.67 4.17 -7.13
C ALA A 87 7.02 5.66 -7.15
#